data_AF-A0A817MIU1-F1
#
_entry.id   AF-A0A817MIU1-F1
#
_cell.length_a   1.000
_cell.length_b   1.000
_cell.length_c   1.000
_cell.angle_alpha   90.00
_cell.angle_beta   90.00
_cell.angle_gamma   90.00
#
_symmetry.space_group_name_H-M   'P 1'
#
loop_
_entity.id
_entity.type
_entity.pdbx_description
1 polymer ?
#
loop_
_entity_poly.entity_id
_entity_poly.type
_entity_poly.pdbx_seq_one_letter_code
_entity_poly.pdbx_strand_id
1 'polypeptide(L)'
;MLCSILIYSLLFIHAFLNVQGYNYDREFQLKNLVLRRLARSTCPSSTQCLSKWGYCGTGPDFCGDGCQAGPCTTPGGTSGGGSACPNPSECKSKWGYCGTGPDFCGDGCQAGPCTTPGGSGGGGSVGVIDSSTFACVFNTIDATLRANRFSGLQATGWTPANKDEAAVFLAHVCHETGGLRTMREDCAPGCGSQYSASWCSISGAAGKLYYGRGWLQLSWPCNYYNAGQSLGVDLLGDPDKVENDPKLAVSTALWFYKANGMAAPAQRGDFAATTRIINGPLECDNGSGYSNQLARVATYKRVRQCFNLGEPSINPVC
;
A
#
# COMPACT_ATOMS: atom_id res chain seq x y z
N MET A 1 19.72 -8.51 -14.77
CA MET A 1 18.47 -8.63 -15.55
C MET A 1 17.55 -7.46 -15.20
N LEU A 2 17.18 -6.70 -16.23
CA LEU A 2 16.39 -5.45 -16.16
C LEU A 2 14.89 -5.81 -16.05
N CYS A 3 14.02 -4.89 -15.57
CA CYS A 3 12.56 -4.98 -15.72
C CYS A 3 12.18 -4.85 -17.21
N SER A 4 12.62 -5.76 -18.06
CA SER A 4 12.53 -5.64 -19.52
C SER A 4 11.95 -6.92 -20.09
N ILE A 5 10.62 -6.96 -20.21
CA ILE A 5 9.91 -7.81 -21.17
C ILE A 5 8.76 -6.98 -21.76
N LEU A 6 8.58 -7.12 -23.07
CA LEU A 6 7.54 -6.54 -23.92
C LEU A 6 6.15 -6.87 -23.39
N ILE A 7 5.32 -5.85 -23.18
CA ILE A 7 3.97 -6.05 -22.69
C ILE A 7 2.99 -5.77 -23.80
N TYR A 8 2.41 -6.85 -24.31
CA TYR A 8 1.09 -6.80 -24.93
C TYR A 8 0.07 -6.86 -23.79
N SER A 9 -0.47 -5.72 -23.37
CA SER A 9 -1.33 -5.66 -22.16
C SER A 9 -2.81 -5.68 -22.53
N LEU A 10 -3.31 -6.87 -22.87
CA LEU A 10 -4.75 -7.15 -22.77
C LEU A 10 -5.09 -7.38 -21.30
N LEU A 11 -5.24 -6.32 -20.51
CA LEU A 11 -5.87 -6.39 -19.19
C LEU A 11 -7.34 -6.75 -19.39
N PHE A 12 -7.66 -8.04 -19.36
CA PHE A 12 -9.03 -8.53 -19.30
C PHE A 12 -9.54 -8.38 -17.87
N ILE A 13 -10.28 -7.31 -17.61
CA ILE A 13 -10.98 -7.15 -16.34
C ILE A 13 -12.44 -7.55 -16.58
N HIS A 14 -12.83 -8.75 -16.14
CA HIS A 14 -14.21 -8.99 -15.77
C HIS A 14 -14.47 -8.24 -14.47
N ALA A 15 -14.81 -6.97 -14.57
CA ALA A 15 -15.40 -6.26 -13.43
C ALA A 15 -16.76 -6.93 -13.22
N PHE A 16 -16.83 -7.92 -12.35
CA PHE A 16 -18.11 -8.39 -11.82
C PHE A 16 -18.73 -7.21 -11.07
N LEU A 17 -19.53 -6.42 -11.78
CA LEU A 17 -20.62 -5.67 -11.19
C LEU A 17 -21.65 -6.70 -10.69
N ASN A 18 -21.37 -7.30 -9.54
CA ASN A 18 -22.42 -7.82 -8.68
C ASN A 18 -22.71 -6.77 -7.61
N VAL A 19 -23.17 -5.59 -8.07
CA VAL A 19 -23.98 -4.71 -7.22
C VAL A 19 -25.41 -5.23 -7.30
N GLN A 20 -25.65 -6.36 -6.64
CA GLN A 20 -26.98 -6.73 -6.17
C GLN A 20 -26.93 -6.58 -4.64
N GLY A 21 -27.42 -5.43 -4.18
CA GLY A 21 -27.90 -5.23 -2.81
C GLY A 21 -26.86 -5.25 -1.70
N TYR A 22 -26.10 -4.17 -1.54
CA TYR A 22 -25.71 -3.74 -0.19
C TYR A 22 -26.27 -2.34 0.05
N ASN A 23 -27.34 -2.32 0.86
CA ASN A 23 -28.00 -1.14 1.38
C ASN A 23 -26.96 -0.25 2.07
N TYR A 24 -26.68 0.91 1.47
CA TYR A 24 -26.19 2.07 2.19
C TYR A 24 -27.35 2.55 3.07
N ASP A 25 -27.51 1.96 4.26
CA ASP A 25 -28.17 2.53 5.44
C ASP A 25 -28.55 1.42 6.43
N ARG A 26 -27.64 1.19 7.40
CA ARG A 26 -27.91 0.90 8.83
C ARG A 26 -26.72 0.18 9.47
N GLU A 27 -25.75 0.95 9.94
CA GLU A 27 -24.95 0.52 11.09
C GLU A 27 -24.61 1.69 12.05
N PHE A 28 -25.51 2.68 12.11
CA PHE A 28 -25.51 3.72 13.15
C PHE A 28 -26.47 3.39 14.31
N GLN A 29 -27.04 2.18 14.38
CA GLN A 29 -28.01 1.79 15.42
C GLN A 29 -27.87 0.32 15.87
N LEU A 30 -26.70 -0.06 16.37
CA LEU A 30 -26.57 -1.19 17.31
C LEU A 30 -25.92 -0.69 18.62
N LYS A 31 -26.58 0.28 19.25
CA LYS A 31 -26.55 0.42 20.71
C LYS A 31 -27.53 -0.60 21.30
N ASN A 32 -27.08 -1.26 22.37
CA ASN A 32 -27.83 -2.11 23.30
C ASN A 32 -27.94 -3.61 22.97
N LEU A 33 -26.87 -4.35 23.26
CA LEU A 33 -27.01 -5.68 23.86
C LEU A 33 -25.95 -5.89 24.95
N VAL A 34 -26.38 -5.64 26.19
CA VAL A 34 -26.04 -6.33 27.45
C VAL A 34 -24.56 -6.67 27.66
N LEU A 35 -23.80 -5.75 28.26
CA LEU A 35 -22.59 -6.12 29.00
C LEU A 35 -22.84 -5.93 30.50
N ARG A 36 -23.03 -7.08 31.17
CA ARG A 36 -23.03 -7.17 32.64
C ARG A 36 -21.69 -6.65 33.16
N ARG A 37 -21.76 -5.79 34.18
CA ARG A 37 -20.63 -5.45 35.06
C ARG A 37 -19.97 -6.76 35.52
N LEU A 38 -18.72 -7.00 35.16
CA LEU A 38 -17.94 -8.05 35.79
C LEU A 38 -17.69 -7.61 37.24
N ALA A 39 -18.27 -8.33 38.19
CA ALA A 39 -17.96 -8.19 39.62
C ALA A 39 -16.61 -8.83 39.99
N ARG A 40 -15.62 -8.77 39.09
CA ARG A 40 -14.29 -9.36 39.29
C ARG A 40 -13.25 -8.25 39.42
N SER A 41 -12.47 -8.34 40.49
CA SER A 41 -11.34 -7.46 40.80
C SER A 41 -10.07 -7.77 39.99
N THR A 42 -10.13 -8.71 39.03
CA THR A 42 -8.98 -9.13 38.20
C THR A 42 -9.42 -9.55 36.80
N CYS A 43 -8.49 -9.42 35.83
CA CYS A 43 -8.69 -9.80 34.43
C CYS A 43 -8.34 -11.27 34.14
N PRO A 44 -8.89 -11.87 33.06
CA PRO A 44 -8.65 -13.29 32.72
C PRO A 44 -7.19 -13.61 32.37
N SER A 45 -6.42 -12.64 31.88
CA SER A 45 -5.00 -12.79 31.58
C SER A 45 -4.14 -11.96 32.54
N SER A 46 -2.99 -12.52 32.96
CA SER A 46 -1.98 -11.81 33.75
C SER A 46 -1.29 -10.68 33.00
N THR A 47 -1.42 -10.64 31.66
CA THR A 47 -0.89 -9.57 30.81
C THR A 47 -1.87 -8.43 30.56
N GLN A 48 -3.10 -8.54 31.06
CA GLN A 48 -4.17 -7.55 30.87
C GLN A 48 -4.37 -6.67 32.11
N CYS A 49 -4.72 -5.42 31.87
CA CYS A 49 -5.06 -4.42 32.88
C CYS A 49 -6.57 -4.26 32.99
N LEU A 50 -7.05 -4.07 34.23
CA LEU A 50 -8.41 -3.66 34.53
C LEU A 50 -8.46 -2.13 34.52
N SER A 51 -9.11 -1.55 33.51
CA SER A 51 -9.22 -0.10 33.35
C SER A 51 -10.03 0.53 34.49
N LYS A 52 -9.96 1.87 34.61
CA LYS A 52 -10.79 2.64 35.57
C LYS A 52 -12.30 2.45 35.40
N TRP A 53 -12.72 1.92 34.26
CA TRP A 53 -14.11 1.66 33.89
C TRP A 53 -14.53 0.20 34.09
N GLY A 54 -13.63 -0.66 34.60
CA GLY A 54 -13.90 -2.06 34.87
C GLY A 54 -13.81 -2.97 33.65
N TYR A 55 -13.02 -2.61 32.63
CA TYR A 55 -12.81 -3.41 31.42
C TYR A 55 -11.38 -3.94 31.36
N CYS A 56 -11.22 -5.15 30.84
CA CYS A 56 -9.92 -5.79 30.66
C CYS A 56 -9.35 -5.55 29.27
N GLY A 57 -8.08 -5.18 29.18
CA GLY A 57 -7.38 -4.98 27.91
C GLY A 57 -5.89 -4.71 28.09
N THR A 58 -5.19 -4.48 26.98
CA THR A 58 -3.78 -4.09 26.96
C THR A 58 -3.64 -2.68 26.40
N GLY A 59 -2.54 -2.01 26.72
CA GLY A 59 -2.25 -0.66 26.23
C GLY A 59 -2.77 0.47 27.13
N PRO A 60 -2.51 1.74 26.77
CA PRO A 60 -2.66 2.89 27.65
C PRO A 60 -4.09 3.11 28.17
N ASP A 61 -5.11 2.81 27.37
CA ASP A 61 -6.52 2.98 27.74
C ASP A 61 -6.98 2.05 28.89
N PHE A 62 -6.25 0.95 29.11
CA PHE A 62 -6.53 -0.04 30.13
C PHE A 62 -5.50 -0.03 31.26
N CYS A 63 -4.23 0.17 30.91
CA CYS A 63 -3.10 0.08 31.83
C CYS A 63 -2.63 1.43 32.38
N GLY A 64 -3.08 2.55 31.81
CA GLY A 64 -2.69 3.89 32.24
C GLY A 64 -3.55 4.44 33.37
N ASP A 65 -3.85 5.74 33.30
CA ASP A 65 -4.48 6.50 34.38
C ASP A 65 -5.79 5.89 34.90
N GLY A 66 -5.75 5.49 36.17
CA GLY A 66 -6.87 4.88 36.89
C GLY A 66 -7.01 3.37 36.71
N CYS A 67 -6.01 2.69 36.15
CA CYS A 67 -5.94 1.23 36.14
C CYS A 67 -6.10 0.67 37.57
N GLN A 68 -7.03 -0.29 37.71
CA GLN A 68 -7.49 -0.84 38.98
C GLN A 68 -6.77 -2.14 39.38
N ALA A 69 -6.27 -2.91 38.40
CA ALA A 69 -5.55 -4.18 38.61
C ALA A 69 -4.76 -4.59 37.35
N GLY A 70 -3.73 -5.43 37.50
CA GLY A 70 -2.86 -5.88 36.40
C GLY A 70 -1.56 -5.06 36.32
N PRO A 71 -0.83 -5.09 35.18
CA PRO A 71 0.41 -4.34 34.99
C PRO A 71 0.14 -2.84 34.75
N CYS A 72 -0.48 -2.17 35.74
CA CYS A 72 -0.79 -0.75 35.69
C CYS A 72 0.49 0.11 35.67
N THR A 73 0.53 1.12 34.81
CA THR A 73 1.59 2.12 34.78
C THR A 73 1.14 3.36 35.54
N THR A 74 1.99 3.89 36.43
CA THR A 74 1.74 5.17 37.13
C THR A 74 2.51 6.30 36.45
N PRO A 75 1.91 7.49 36.24
CA PRO A 75 2.66 8.66 35.78
C PRO A 75 3.44 9.25 36.96
N GLY A 76 4.77 9.12 36.95
CA GLY A 76 5.61 9.79 37.94
C GLY A 76 6.91 9.06 38.27
N GLY A 77 7.86 9.05 37.33
CA GLY A 77 9.23 8.62 37.59
C GLY A 77 10.19 9.47 36.76
N THR A 78 10.54 10.65 37.25
CA THR A 78 11.62 11.48 36.70
C THR A 78 12.97 10.90 37.12
N SER A 79 13.72 10.36 36.16
CA SER A 79 15.15 10.07 36.31
C SER A 79 15.94 11.21 35.66
N GLY A 80 16.75 11.88 36.48
CA GLY A 80 17.41 13.13 36.16
C GLY A 80 18.50 13.10 35.07
N GLY A 81 19.05 14.29 34.89
CA GLY A 81 20.27 14.69 34.16
C GLY A 81 21.06 13.64 33.39
N GLY A 82 21.23 13.90 32.10
CA GLY A 82 22.37 13.42 31.30
C GLY A 82 22.34 11.99 30.78
N SER A 83 21.52 11.09 31.34
CA SER A 83 21.56 9.67 30.93
C SER A 83 20.59 9.35 29.79
N ALA A 84 21.06 8.51 28.86
CA ALA A 84 20.27 7.83 27.84
C ALA A 84 19.19 6.91 28.47
N CYS A 85 18.14 6.60 27.72
CA CYS A 85 17.07 5.72 28.17
C CYS A 85 17.57 4.29 28.43
N PRO A 86 16.95 3.54 29.37
CA PRO A 86 17.35 2.17 29.69
C PRO A 86 17.31 1.23 28.48
N ASN A 87 16.39 1.49 27.55
CA ASN A 87 16.31 0.79 26.27
C ASN A 87 17.01 1.63 25.18
N PRO A 88 17.98 1.06 24.43
CA PRO A 88 18.65 1.74 23.33
C PRO A 88 17.73 2.20 22.18
N SER A 89 16.53 1.63 22.07
CA SER A 89 15.54 1.98 21.05
C SER A 89 14.54 3.07 21.47
N GLU A 90 14.64 3.55 22.72
CA GLU A 90 13.76 4.60 23.24
C GLU A 90 14.42 5.98 23.18
N CYS A 91 13.57 6.98 22.92
CA CYS A 91 13.94 8.38 22.93
C CYS A 91 13.60 9.00 24.27
N LYS A 92 14.43 9.94 24.70
CA LYS A 92 14.15 10.82 25.83
C LYS A 92 13.43 12.06 25.30
N SER A 93 12.16 12.21 25.65
CA SER A 93 11.35 13.36 25.25
C SER A 93 11.93 14.68 25.76
N LYS A 94 11.43 15.80 25.23
CA LYS A 94 11.76 17.16 25.74
C LYS A 94 11.43 17.37 27.22
N TRP A 95 10.61 16.49 27.78
CA TRP A 95 10.17 16.49 29.17
C TRP A 95 10.94 15.47 30.03
N GLY A 96 11.94 14.79 29.47
CA GLY A 96 12.81 13.87 30.19
C GLY A 96 12.25 12.45 30.36
N TYR A 97 11.18 12.09 29.66
CA TYR A 97 10.57 10.74 29.72
C TYR A 97 11.10 9.85 28.59
N CYS A 98 11.27 8.56 28.89
CA CYS A 98 11.67 7.57 27.90
C CYS A 98 10.44 6.93 27.25
N GLY A 99 10.49 6.76 25.93
CA GLY A 99 9.43 6.12 25.17
C GLY A 99 9.73 6.09 23.68
N THR A 100 8.81 5.51 22.91
CA THR A 100 8.88 5.46 21.45
C THR A 100 7.76 6.31 20.85
N GLY A 101 7.95 6.74 19.60
CA GLY A 101 6.97 7.55 18.87
C GLY A 101 7.21 9.06 18.96
N PRO A 102 6.39 9.86 18.24
CA PRO A 102 6.68 11.28 17.98
C PRO A 102 6.75 12.16 19.23
N ASP A 103 5.99 11.84 20.27
CA ASP A 103 5.97 12.61 21.52
C ASP A 103 7.28 12.47 22.33
N PHE A 104 8.04 11.41 22.07
CA PHE A 104 9.31 11.11 22.72
C PHE A 104 10.51 11.37 21.81
N CYS A 105 10.39 11.01 20.53
CA CYS A 105 11.46 11.08 19.56
C CYS A 105 11.47 12.36 18.71
N GLY A 106 10.37 13.12 18.68
CA GLY A 106 10.25 14.30 17.83
C GLY A 106 10.84 15.58 18.44
N ASP A 107 10.16 16.70 18.20
CA ASP A 107 10.64 18.04 18.55
C ASP A 107 11.04 18.17 20.03
N GLY A 108 12.33 18.47 20.24
CA GLY A 108 12.94 18.68 21.55
C GLY A 108 13.41 17.40 22.25
N CYS A 109 13.44 16.25 21.56
CA CYS A 109 14.07 15.03 22.07
C CYS A 109 15.51 15.28 22.55
N GLN A 110 15.82 14.79 23.75
CA GLN A 110 17.04 15.09 24.52
C GLN A 110 18.13 14.02 24.36
N ALA A 111 17.77 12.77 24.06
CA ALA A 111 18.68 11.62 23.91
C ALA A 111 17.98 10.43 23.22
N GLY A 112 18.74 9.49 22.65
CA GLY A 112 18.19 8.34 21.90
C GLY A 112 18.02 8.64 20.40
N PRO A 113 17.22 7.86 19.65
CA PRO A 113 17.03 8.04 18.20
C PRO A 113 16.09 9.22 17.87
N CYS A 114 16.48 10.44 18.29
CA CYS A 114 15.74 11.68 18.09
C CYS A 114 15.61 12.07 16.61
N THR A 115 14.44 12.55 16.19
CA THR A 115 14.16 13.11 14.87
C THR A 115 14.12 14.64 14.97
N THR A 116 15.16 15.32 14.46
CA THR A 116 15.20 16.80 14.41
C THR A 116 15.00 17.31 12.99
N PRO A 117 14.32 18.46 12.79
CA PRO A 117 14.32 19.15 11.50
C PRO A 117 15.61 19.95 11.34
N GLY A 118 16.60 19.35 10.66
CA GLY A 118 17.79 20.05 10.15
C GLY A 118 19.12 19.48 10.66
N GLY A 119 19.73 18.62 9.86
CA GLY A 119 21.09 18.11 10.08
C GLY A 119 21.25 16.66 9.63
N SER A 120 22.07 16.45 8.60
CA SER A 120 22.30 15.16 7.94
C SER A 120 22.64 14.00 8.88
N GLY A 121 21.95 12.87 8.71
CA GLY A 121 22.43 11.56 9.14
C GLY A 121 21.41 10.64 9.82
N GLY A 122 20.64 9.89 9.02
CA GLY A 122 20.16 8.54 9.36
C GLY A 122 18.91 8.40 10.24
N GLY A 123 17.82 7.90 9.63
CA GLY A 123 16.78 7.15 10.37
C GLY A 123 15.50 7.90 10.72
N GLY A 124 14.97 8.73 9.81
CA GLY A 124 13.57 9.15 9.91
C GLY A 124 12.64 7.94 9.81
N SER A 125 11.46 7.99 10.42
CA SER A 125 10.43 6.95 10.29
C SER A 125 10.13 6.70 8.82
N VAL A 126 10.78 5.68 8.28
CA VAL A 126 10.77 5.33 6.88
C VAL A 126 9.37 4.76 6.61
N GLY A 127 8.51 5.51 5.91
CA GLY A 127 7.32 4.91 5.31
C GLY A 127 7.74 3.64 4.59
N VAL A 128 6.90 2.59 4.60
CA VAL A 128 7.27 1.24 4.09
C VAL A 128 8.02 1.29 2.74
N ILE A 129 7.70 2.27 1.89
CA ILE A 129 8.44 2.63 0.68
C ILE A 129 9.12 4.00 0.89
N ASP A 130 10.44 4.02 1.03
CA ASP A 130 11.24 5.25 0.95
C ASP A 130 11.92 5.46 -0.39
N SER A 131 12.62 6.58 -0.53
CA SER A 131 13.36 6.91 -1.74
C SER A 131 14.47 5.90 -2.07
N SER A 132 15.08 5.26 -1.06
CA SER A 132 16.16 4.29 -1.25
C SER A 132 15.64 2.94 -1.75
N THR A 133 14.56 2.44 -1.15
CA THR A 133 13.82 1.25 -1.58
C THR A 133 13.24 1.47 -2.96
N PHE A 134 12.59 2.62 -3.20
CA PHE A 134 12.06 2.98 -4.52
C PHE A 134 13.17 3.04 -5.58
N ALA A 135 14.35 3.58 -5.24
CA ALA A 135 15.50 3.58 -6.14
C ALA A 135 16.10 2.20 -6.41
N CYS A 136 16.12 1.32 -5.41
CA CYS A 136 16.52 -0.08 -5.60
C CYS A 136 15.58 -0.80 -6.58
N VAL A 137 14.27 -0.62 -6.40
CA VAL A 137 13.26 -1.24 -7.28
C VAL A 137 13.40 -0.70 -8.70
N PHE A 138 13.32 0.62 -8.87
CA PHE A 138 13.33 1.29 -10.18
C PHE A 138 14.73 1.83 -10.53
N ASN A 139 15.73 0.96 -10.55
CA ASN A 139 17.12 1.34 -10.82
C ASN A 139 17.47 1.53 -12.30
N THR A 140 16.51 1.32 -13.22
CA THR A 140 16.72 1.37 -14.67
C THR A 140 16.38 2.72 -15.32
N ILE A 141 15.76 3.61 -14.57
CA ILE A 141 15.46 4.99 -14.96
C ILE A 141 16.48 5.95 -14.32
N ASP A 142 16.66 7.14 -14.88
CA ASP A 142 17.55 8.14 -14.30
C ASP A 142 16.97 8.73 -13.00
N ALA A 143 17.80 9.44 -12.25
CA ALA A 143 17.42 9.98 -10.93
C ALA A 143 16.29 11.02 -11.01
N THR A 144 16.25 11.83 -12.08
CA THR A 144 15.24 12.87 -12.26
C THR A 144 13.88 12.25 -12.54
N LEU A 145 13.82 11.31 -13.50
CA LEU A 145 12.59 10.58 -13.79
C LEU A 145 12.12 9.80 -12.57
N ARG A 146 13.02 9.12 -11.87
CA ARG A 146 12.69 8.40 -10.64
C ARG A 146 12.10 9.31 -9.57
N ALA A 147 12.69 10.47 -9.32
CA ALA A 147 12.19 11.44 -8.35
C ALA A 147 10.79 11.93 -8.73
N ASN A 148 10.54 12.20 -10.02
CA ASN A 148 9.21 12.54 -10.51
C ASN A 148 8.19 11.42 -10.24
N ARG A 149 8.50 10.17 -10.56
CA ARG A 149 7.62 9.02 -10.29
C ARG A 149 7.36 8.83 -8.80
N PHE A 150 8.39 8.94 -7.97
CA PHE A 150 8.26 8.81 -6.53
C PHE A 150 7.40 9.92 -5.92
N SER A 151 7.55 11.16 -6.40
CA SER A 151 6.69 12.27 -5.97
C SER A 151 5.21 12.04 -6.31
N GLY A 152 4.92 11.40 -7.45
CA GLY A 152 3.56 10.98 -7.81
C GLY A 152 2.97 9.99 -6.80
N LEU A 153 3.74 8.96 -6.41
CA LEU A 153 3.35 8.02 -5.36
C LEU A 153 3.10 8.73 -4.02
N GLN A 154 4.03 9.59 -3.58
CA GLN A 154 3.88 10.35 -2.33
C GLN A 154 2.62 11.23 -2.34
N ALA A 155 2.32 11.87 -3.48
CA ALA A 155 1.15 12.73 -3.62
C ALA A 155 -0.20 11.99 -3.56
N THR A 156 -0.22 10.66 -3.68
CA THR A 156 -1.43 9.84 -3.45
C THR A 156 -1.76 9.69 -1.97
N GLY A 157 -0.77 9.81 -1.08
CA GLY A 157 -0.91 9.48 0.34
C GLY A 157 -1.11 7.99 0.63
N TRP A 158 -0.90 7.10 -0.34
CA TRP A 158 -1.05 5.66 -0.12
C TRP A 158 0.07 5.12 0.77
N THR A 159 -0.33 4.41 1.81
CA THR A 159 0.56 3.74 2.76
C THR A 159 0.25 2.24 2.77
N PRO A 160 1.11 1.38 2.20
CA PRO A 160 0.92 -0.06 2.30
C PRO A 160 1.04 -0.51 3.77
N ALA A 161 0.24 -1.50 4.17
CA ALA A 161 0.19 -1.99 5.55
C ALA A 161 1.49 -2.68 5.98
N ASN A 162 2.21 -3.29 5.04
CA ASN A 162 3.48 -3.95 5.29
C ASN A 162 4.37 -4.01 4.03
N LYS A 163 5.61 -4.50 4.21
CA LYS A 163 6.59 -4.61 3.13
C LYS A 163 6.16 -5.59 2.03
N ASP A 164 5.41 -6.64 2.36
CA ASP A 164 4.89 -7.58 1.37
C ASP A 164 3.89 -6.89 0.44
N GLU A 165 2.96 -6.11 0.97
CA GLU A 165 2.00 -5.34 0.18
C GLU A 165 2.71 -4.38 -0.78
N ALA A 166 3.71 -3.65 -0.26
CA ALA A 166 4.54 -2.75 -1.05
C ALA A 166 5.32 -3.50 -2.15
N ALA A 167 5.96 -4.62 -1.81
CA ALA A 167 6.75 -5.40 -2.75
C ALA A 167 5.88 -6.01 -3.86
N VAL A 168 4.70 -6.52 -3.53
CA VAL A 168 3.74 -7.07 -4.51
C VAL A 168 3.26 -5.98 -5.47
N PHE A 169 2.83 -4.83 -4.94
CA PHE A 169 2.36 -3.72 -5.77
C PHE A 169 3.48 -3.22 -6.70
N LEU A 170 4.66 -2.90 -6.16
CA LEU A 170 5.77 -2.38 -6.98
C LEU A 170 6.33 -3.42 -7.97
N ALA A 171 6.25 -4.72 -7.67
CA ALA A 171 6.66 -5.76 -8.61
C ALA A 171 5.74 -5.83 -9.84
N HIS A 172 4.42 -5.75 -9.63
CA HIS A 172 3.49 -5.64 -10.75
C HIS A 172 3.73 -4.35 -11.53
N VAL A 173 3.88 -3.21 -10.87
CA VAL A 173 4.21 -1.95 -11.54
C VAL A 173 5.49 -2.06 -12.37
N CYS A 174 6.57 -2.64 -11.82
CA CYS A 174 7.82 -2.81 -12.57
C CYS A 174 7.66 -3.72 -13.78
N HIS A 175 6.85 -4.78 -13.64
CA HIS A 175 6.49 -5.62 -14.78
C HIS A 175 5.73 -4.80 -15.83
N GLU A 176 4.59 -4.20 -15.47
CA GLU A 176 3.65 -3.49 -16.36
C GLU A 176 4.22 -2.27 -17.10
N THR A 177 5.32 -1.71 -16.63
CA THR A 177 5.85 -0.43 -17.17
C THR A 177 7.29 -0.54 -17.66
N GLY A 178 7.81 -1.77 -17.71
CA GLY A 178 9.22 -2.02 -17.92
C GLY A 178 10.10 -1.28 -16.90
N GLY A 179 9.67 -1.16 -15.65
CA GLY A 179 10.39 -0.41 -14.61
C GLY A 179 10.20 1.10 -14.67
N LEU A 180 8.98 1.55 -14.95
CA LEU A 180 8.56 2.95 -15.07
C LEU A 180 9.28 3.73 -16.19
N ARG A 181 9.84 3.00 -17.16
CA ARG A 181 10.43 3.58 -18.38
C ARG A 181 9.34 4.07 -19.33
N THR A 182 8.24 3.34 -19.40
CA THR A 182 7.09 3.69 -20.23
C THR A 182 5.87 3.89 -19.34
N MET A 183 5.06 4.91 -19.65
CA MET A 183 3.77 5.19 -19.01
C MET A 183 2.59 4.95 -19.95
N ARG A 184 2.91 4.42 -21.13
CA ARG A 184 2.07 4.21 -22.27
C ARG A 184 2.52 2.91 -22.89
N GLU A 185 1.57 2.11 -23.36
CA GLU A 185 1.85 0.86 -24.06
C GLU A 185 2.74 1.08 -25.29
N ASP A 186 3.71 0.17 -25.52
CA ASP A 186 4.76 0.35 -26.52
C ASP A 186 4.24 0.50 -27.96
N CYS A 187 3.11 -0.15 -28.29
CA CYS A 187 2.49 -0.10 -29.61
C CYS A 187 1.66 1.16 -29.86
N ALA A 188 1.49 2.05 -28.87
CA ALA A 188 0.62 3.19 -28.99
C ALA A 188 1.20 4.30 -29.88
N PRO A 189 0.37 4.98 -30.70
CA PRO A 189 -1.09 4.85 -30.78
C PRO A 189 -1.58 3.69 -31.66
N GLY A 190 -0.69 2.94 -32.32
CA GLY A 190 -1.00 1.92 -33.32
C GLY A 190 -1.88 0.75 -32.84
N CYS A 191 -1.89 0.44 -31.54
CA CYS A 191 -2.78 -0.58 -30.96
C CYS A 191 -4.12 -0.04 -30.43
N GLY A 192 -4.44 1.25 -30.62
CA GLY A 192 -5.67 1.83 -30.10
C GLY A 192 -6.95 1.12 -30.54
N SER A 193 -6.98 0.55 -31.74
CA SER A 193 -8.13 -0.22 -32.26
C SER A 193 -8.37 -1.55 -31.55
N GLN A 194 -7.35 -2.14 -30.91
CA GLN A 194 -7.45 -3.41 -30.17
C GLN A 194 -8.34 -3.28 -28.93
N TYR A 195 -8.51 -2.06 -28.42
CA TYR A 195 -9.27 -1.75 -27.21
C TYR A 195 -10.75 -1.45 -27.46
N SER A 196 -11.29 -1.99 -28.56
CA SER A 196 -12.71 -1.95 -28.92
C SER A 196 -13.34 -3.34 -28.80
N ALA A 197 -13.76 -3.73 -27.59
CA ALA A 197 -14.36 -5.04 -27.35
C ALA A 197 -15.81 -4.94 -26.88
N SER A 198 -16.61 -5.93 -27.26
CA SER A 198 -18.05 -6.01 -27.00
C SER A 198 -18.43 -6.20 -25.53
N TRP A 199 -17.51 -6.69 -24.69
CA TRP A 199 -17.77 -6.88 -23.25
C TRP A 199 -17.77 -5.57 -22.46
N CYS A 200 -17.15 -4.52 -23.01
CA CYS A 200 -17.13 -3.21 -22.41
C CYS A 200 -18.35 -2.43 -22.90
N SER A 201 -19.40 -2.33 -22.06
CA SER A 201 -20.64 -1.63 -22.42
C SER A 201 -20.50 -0.11 -22.56
N ILE A 202 -19.33 0.43 -22.23
CA ILE A 202 -19.02 1.85 -22.29
C ILE A 202 -18.31 2.15 -23.60
N SER A 203 -18.93 2.97 -24.44
CA SER A 203 -18.29 3.48 -25.65
C SER A 203 -17.22 4.52 -25.30
N GLY A 204 -16.10 4.47 -26.02
CA GLY A 204 -15.08 5.50 -25.95
C GLY A 204 -15.57 6.85 -26.48
N ALA A 205 -14.99 7.94 -25.98
CA ALA A 205 -15.17 9.27 -26.50
C ALA A 205 -14.59 9.40 -27.92
N ALA A 206 -15.20 10.24 -28.75
CA ALA A 206 -14.78 10.43 -30.13
C ALA A 206 -13.30 10.88 -30.22
N GLY A 207 -12.53 10.20 -31.06
CA GLY A 207 -11.11 10.50 -31.28
C GLY A 207 -10.18 10.10 -30.12
N LYS A 208 -10.67 9.40 -29.09
CA LYS A 208 -9.86 8.95 -27.95
C LYS A 208 -9.54 7.46 -28.03
N LEU A 209 -8.36 7.10 -27.52
CA LEU A 209 -7.83 5.73 -27.52
C LEU A 209 -7.54 5.26 -26.09
N TYR A 210 -7.85 4.00 -25.79
CA TYR A 210 -7.83 3.43 -24.44
C TYR A 210 -6.85 2.26 -24.31
N TYR A 211 -5.70 2.40 -24.97
CA TYR A 211 -4.53 1.54 -24.74
C TYR A 211 -3.96 1.73 -23.32
N GLY A 212 -3.02 0.86 -22.94
CA GLY A 212 -2.44 0.85 -21.61
C GLY A 212 -1.76 2.16 -21.24
N ARG A 213 -2.11 2.75 -20.09
CA ARG A 213 -1.42 3.91 -19.50
C ARG A 213 -1.22 3.78 -17.99
N GLY A 214 -0.22 4.47 -17.46
CA GLY A 214 0.05 4.56 -16.02
C GLY A 214 0.70 3.29 -15.43
N TRP A 215 0.67 3.19 -14.11
CA TRP A 215 1.51 2.24 -13.35
C TRP A 215 1.08 0.77 -13.47
N LEU A 216 -0.19 0.52 -13.80
CA LEU A 216 -0.71 -0.82 -14.09
C LEU A 216 -1.39 -0.87 -15.48
N GLN A 217 -0.89 -0.06 -16.43
CA GLN A 217 -1.33 -0.06 -17.83
C GLN A 217 -2.87 -0.05 -18.00
N LEU A 218 -3.58 0.86 -17.33
CA LEU A 218 -5.04 0.97 -17.43
C LEU A 218 -5.48 0.97 -18.91
N SER A 219 -6.32 0.00 -19.28
CA SER A 219 -6.78 -0.24 -20.64
C SER A 219 -8.30 -0.34 -20.68
N TRP A 220 -8.91 -0.13 -21.85
CA TRP A 220 -10.36 -0.21 -22.14
C TRP A 220 -11.21 0.98 -21.64
N PRO A 221 -12.15 1.49 -22.46
CA PRO A 221 -12.96 2.66 -22.11
C PRO A 221 -13.70 2.57 -20.77
N CYS A 222 -14.25 1.40 -20.43
CA CYS A 222 -14.99 1.17 -19.19
C CYS A 222 -14.09 1.30 -17.95
N ASN A 223 -12.84 0.88 -18.02
CA ASN A 223 -11.92 1.06 -16.89
C ASN A 223 -11.52 2.52 -16.73
N TYR A 224 -11.27 3.23 -17.83
CA TYR A 224 -11.04 4.68 -17.78
C TYR A 224 -12.26 5.42 -17.21
N TYR A 225 -13.48 5.08 -17.64
CA TYR A 225 -14.70 5.67 -17.09
C TYR A 225 -14.83 5.40 -15.59
N ASN A 226 -14.76 4.13 -15.17
CA ASN A 226 -14.97 3.74 -13.76
C ASN A 226 -13.89 4.32 -12.84
N ALA A 227 -12.62 4.32 -13.28
CA ALA A 227 -11.53 4.97 -12.57
C ALA A 227 -11.77 6.48 -12.48
N GLY A 228 -12.18 7.11 -13.57
CA GLY A 228 -12.47 8.54 -13.63
C GLY A 228 -13.58 8.95 -12.67
N GLN A 229 -14.68 8.20 -12.63
CA GLN A 229 -15.77 8.42 -11.69
C GLN A 229 -15.29 8.31 -10.22
N SER A 230 -14.50 7.28 -9.91
CA SER A 230 -13.98 7.09 -8.55
C SER A 230 -12.96 8.16 -8.13
N LEU A 231 -12.24 8.75 -9.07
CA LEU A 231 -11.17 9.73 -8.82
C LEU A 231 -11.65 11.18 -8.99
N GLY A 232 -12.88 11.40 -9.48
CA GLY A 232 -13.41 12.73 -9.78
C GLY A 232 -12.72 13.41 -10.96
N VAL A 233 -12.22 12.63 -11.93
CA VAL A 233 -11.50 13.12 -13.11
C VAL A 233 -12.12 12.53 -14.37
N ASP A 234 -12.39 13.36 -15.38
CA ASP A 234 -12.87 12.87 -16.67
C ASP A 234 -11.75 12.17 -17.46
N LEU A 235 -11.62 10.87 -17.24
CA LEU A 235 -10.68 9.98 -17.92
C LEU A 235 -11.27 9.36 -19.19
N LEU A 236 -12.59 9.36 -19.35
CA LEU A 236 -13.22 8.90 -20.58
C LEU A 236 -13.03 9.94 -21.68
N GLY A 237 -13.27 11.22 -21.39
CA GLY A 237 -13.03 12.33 -22.30
C GLY A 237 -11.56 12.70 -22.46
N ASP A 238 -10.72 12.45 -21.45
CA ASP A 238 -9.29 12.79 -21.49
C ASP A 238 -8.36 11.70 -20.92
N PRO A 239 -8.21 10.56 -21.62
CA PRO A 239 -7.42 9.42 -21.15
C PRO A 239 -5.91 9.71 -21.07
N ASP A 240 -5.40 10.70 -21.83
CA ASP A 240 -3.98 11.06 -21.86
C ASP A 240 -3.51 11.66 -20.52
N LYS A 241 -4.43 12.08 -19.64
CA LYS A 241 -4.06 12.52 -18.28
C LYS A 241 -3.34 11.43 -17.48
N VAL A 242 -3.67 10.15 -17.70
CA VAL A 242 -3.12 9.03 -16.92
C VAL A 242 -1.61 8.87 -17.12
N GLU A 243 -1.08 9.20 -18.30
CA GLU A 243 0.36 9.11 -18.58
C GLU A 243 1.13 10.41 -18.30
N ASN A 244 0.44 11.56 -18.29
CA ASN A 244 1.04 12.89 -18.17
C ASN A 244 1.02 13.45 -16.73
N ASP A 245 0.09 13.02 -15.88
CA ASP A 245 0.03 13.41 -14.47
C ASP A 245 0.64 12.30 -13.58
N PRO A 246 1.78 12.57 -12.90
CA PRO A 246 2.45 11.58 -12.06
C PRO A 246 1.59 11.03 -10.92
N LYS A 247 0.73 11.85 -10.30
CA LYS A 247 -0.15 11.40 -9.20
C LYS A 247 -1.28 10.55 -9.78
N LEU A 248 -1.88 10.98 -10.88
CA LEU A 248 -3.00 10.28 -11.50
C LEU A 248 -2.59 8.91 -12.02
N ALA A 249 -1.38 8.79 -12.58
CA ALA A 249 -0.82 7.52 -13.05
C ALA A 249 -0.77 6.44 -11.96
N VAL A 250 -0.45 6.82 -10.72
CA VAL A 250 -0.45 5.91 -9.56
C VAL A 250 -1.87 5.74 -9.03
N SER A 251 -2.66 6.81 -9.02
CA SER A 251 -4.03 6.80 -8.51
C SER A 251 -4.92 5.82 -9.30
N THR A 252 -4.74 5.70 -10.62
CA THR A 252 -5.47 4.70 -11.42
C THR A 252 -5.04 3.27 -11.10
N ALA A 253 -3.75 3.02 -10.86
CA ALA A 253 -3.26 1.72 -10.40
C ALA A 253 -3.79 1.35 -9.01
N LEU A 254 -3.82 2.31 -8.07
CA LEU A 254 -4.38 2.12 -6.74
C LEU A 254 -5.90 1.93 -6.75
N TRP A 255 -6.61 2.61 -7.66
CA TRP A 255 -8.03 2.37 -7.91
C TRP A 255 -8.26 0.91 -8.34
N PHE A 256 -7.52 0.42 -9.34
CA PHE A 256 -7.63 -0.95 -9.82
C PHE A 256 -7.33 -1.94 -8.68
N TYR A 257 -6.24 -1.70 -7.96
CA TYR A 257 -5.80 -2.49 -6.83
C TYR A 257 -6.88 -2.63 -5.76
N LYS A 258 -7.52 -1.52 -5.38
CA LYS A 258 -8.62 -1.49 -4.41
C LYS A 258 -9.89 -2.13 -4.95
N ALA A 259 -10.29 -1.78 -6.16
CA ALA A 259 -11.53 -2.26 -6.79
C ALA A 259 -11.57 -3.78 -6.96
N ASN A 260 -10.40 -4.41 -7.13
CA ASN A 260 -10.27 -5.86 -7.33
C ASN A 260 -9.80 -6.61 -6.07
N GLY A 261 -9.83 -5.97 -4.90
CA GLY A 261 -9.55 -6.64 -3.62
C GLY A 261 -8.11 -7.17 -3.47
N MET A 262 -7.14 -6.54 -4.14
CA MET A 262 -5.75 -7.03 -4.16
C MET A 262 -5.00 -6.84 -2.84
N ALA A 263 -5.48 -5.95 -1.95
CA ALA A 263 -4.83 -5.65 -0.68
C ALA A 263 -4.63 -6.91 0.19
N ALA A 264 -5.68 -7.71 0.38
CA ALA A 264 -5.64 -8.88 1.24
C ALA A 264 -4.61 -9.95 0.81
N PRO A 265 -4.55 -10.40 -0.46
CA PRO A 265 -3.49 -11.31 -0.91
C PRO A 265 -2.11 -10.66 -0.88
N ALA A 266 -1.98 -9.40 -1.29
CA ALA A 266 -0.69 -8.71 -1.30
C ALA A 266 -0.08 -8.55 0.10
N GLN A 267 -0.89 -8.25 1.12
CA GLN A 267 -0.47 -8.15 2.52
C GLN A 267 0.06 -9.48 3.08
N ARG A 268 -0.30 -10.61 2.49
CA ARG A 268 0.25 -11.94 2.82
C ARG A 268 1.43 -12.36 1.94
N GLY A 269 1.82 -11.53 0.96
CA GLY A 269 2.84 -11.86 -0.02
C GLY A 269 2.39 -12.88 -1.08
N ASP A 270 1.07 -13.08 -1.24
CA ASP A 270 0.46 -14.03 -2.18
C ASP A 270 0.45 -13.49 -3.62
N PHE A 271 1.62 -13.54 -4.24
CA PHE A 271 1.86 -12.94 -5.56
C PHE A 271 1.18 -13.69 -6.72
N ALA A 272 0.94 -15.00 -6.55
CA ALA A 272 0.20 -15.80 -7.51
C ALA A 272 -1.26 -15.34 -7.59
N ALA A 273 -1.90 -15.10 -6.44
CA ALA A 273 -3.27 -14.60 -6.39
C ALA A 273 -3.40 -13.20 -7.03
N THR A 274 -2.46 -12.29 -6.81
CA THR A 274 -2.50 -10.96 -7.44
C THR A 274 -2.21 -11.01 -8.94
N THR A 275 -1.36 -11.93 -9.40
CA THR A 275 -1.16 -12.18 -10.84
C THR A 275 -2.44 -12.70 -11.50
N ARG A 276 -3.18 -13.61 -10.84
CA ARG A 276 -4.49 -14.09 -11.32
C ARG A 276 -5.50 -12.96 -11.47
N ILE A 277 -5.52 -12.01 -10.54
CA ILE A 277 -6.41 -10.83 -10.60
C ILE A 277 -6.03 -9.92 -11.77
N ILE A 278 -4.74 -9.68 -12.01
CA ILE A 278 -4.28 -8.78 -13.07
C ILE A 278 -4.51 -9.40 -14.45
N ASN A 279 -4.05 -10.63 -14.67
CA ASN A 279 -4.05 -11.22 -16.01
C ASN A 279 -4.15 -12.76 -16.01
N GLY A 280 -4.88 -13.32 -15.05
CA GLY A 280 -4.98 -14.77 -14.84
C GLY A 280 -5.31 -15.59 -16.10
N PRO A 281 -6.30 -15.21 -16.92
CA PRO A 281 -6.65 -15.97 -18.12
C PRO A 281 -5.51 -16.13 -19.14
N LEU A 282 -4.57 -15.19 -19.19
CA LEU A 282 -3.45 -15.23 -20.12
C LEU A 282 -2.20 -15.85 -19.50
N GLU A 283 -1.96 -15.56 -18.22
CA GLU A 283 -0.66 -15.77 -17.57
C GLU A 283 -0.61 -16.97 -16.61
N CYS A 284 -1.75 -17.42 -16.09
CA CYS A 284 -1.82 -18.53 -15.14
C CYS A 284 -2.30 -19.82 -15.82
N ASP A 285 -2.16 -20.96 -15.14
CA ASP A 285 -2.66 -22.28 -15.54
C ASP A 285 -2.21 -22.71 -16.95
N ASN A 286 -0.96 -22.41 -17.31
CA ASN A 286 -0.37 -22.63 -18.65
C ASN A 286 -1.07 -21.86 -19.79
N GLY A 287 -1.63 -20.69 -19.49
CA GLY A 287 -2.07 -19.74 -20.50
C GLY A 287 -0.94 -19.36 -21.47
N SER A 288 -1.31 -18.85 -22.66
CA SER A 288 -0.34 -18.52 -23.71
C SER A 288 0.71 -17.47 -23.33
N GLY A 289 0.48 -16.73 -22.23
CA GLY A 289 1.41 -15.78 -21.63
C GLY A 289 2.16 -16.29 -20.40
N TYR A 290 2.26 -17.60 -20.16
CA TYR A 290 2.97 -18.16 -19.00
C TYR A 290 4.42 -17.67 -18.84
N SER A 291 5.11 -17.33 -19.93
CA SER A 291 6.45 -16.70 -19.86
C SER A 291 6.44 -15.33 -19.19
N ASN A 292 5.37 -14.54 -19.35
CA ASN A 292 5.20 -13.24 -18.70
C ASN A 292 5.03 -13.41 -17.20
N GLN A 293 4.33 -14.46 -16.79
CA GLN A 293 4.13 -14.81 -15.40
C GLN A 293 5.44 -15.17 -14.70
N LEU A 294 6.29 -15.98 -15.34
CA LEU A 294 7.63 -16.26 -14.82
C LEU A 294 8.47 -14.98 -14.68
N ALA A 295 8.29 -14.02 -15.58
CA ALA A 295 8.95 -12.71 -15.50
C ALA A 295 8.40 -11.82 -14.38
N ARG A 296 7.09 -11.86 -14.10
CA ARG A 296 6.50 -11.24 -12.89
C ARG A 296 7.13 -11.82 -11.63
N VAL A 297 7.24 -13.14 -11.55
CA VAL A 297 7.83 -13.84 -10.39
C VAL A 297 9.30 -13.45 -10.20
N ALA A 298 10.09 -13.43 -11.28
CA ALA A 298 11.49 -13.00 -11.22
C ALA A 298 11.61 -11.54 -10.74
N THR A 299 10.72 -10.66 -11.23
CA THR A 299 10.63 -9.27 -10.81
C THR A 299 10.26 -9.16 -9.33
N TYR A 300 9.27 -9.93 -8.86
CA TYR A 300 8.85 -9.96 -7.46
C TYR A 300 9.97 -10.37 -6.52
N LYS A 301 10.69 -11.46 -6.82
CA LYS A 301 11.84 -11.91 -6.02
C LYS A 301 12.91 -10.83 -5.91
N ARG A 302 13.22 -10.14 -7.00
CA ARG A 302 14.15 -9.00 -6.99
C ARG A 302 13.63 -7.85 -6.14
N VAL A 303 12.36 -7.47 -6.29
CA VAL A 303 11.76 -6.37 -5.52
C VAL A 303 11.79 -6.68 -4.03
N ARG A 304 11.49 -7.92 -3.62
CA ARG A 304 11.58 -8.36 -2.21
C ARG A 304 12.96 -8.09 -1.60
N GLN A 305 14.04 -8.31 -2.35
CA GLN A 305 15.40 -8.00 -1.89
C GLN A 305 15.57 -6.52 -1.54
N CYS A 306 14.96 -5.59 -2.29
CA CYS A 306 14.98 -4.15 -1.98
C CYS A 306 14.28 -3.78 -0.67
N PHE A 307 13.38 -4.63 -0.19
CA PHE A 307 12.69 -4.48 1.10
C PHE A 307 13.36 -5.28 2.23
N ASN A 308 14.46 -5.99 1.95
CA ASN A 308 15.06 -7.01 2.81
C ASN A 308 14.08 -8.13 3.19
N LEU A 309 13.17 -8.46 2.27
CA LEU A 309 12.33 -9.64 2.34
C LEU A 309 13.09 -10.78 1.64
N GLY A 310 13.27 -11.91 2.33
CA GLY A 310 13.87 -13.11 1.74
C GLY A 310 13.02 -13.69 0.60
N GLU A 311 13.28 -14.94 0.22
CA GLU A 311 12.45 -15.63 -0.78
C GLU A 311 10.95 -15.63 -0.39
N PRO A 312 10.04 -15.66 -1.37
CA PRO A 312 8.60 -15.78 -1.11
C PRO A 312 8.29 -17.01 -0.24
N SER A 313 7.51 -16.83 0.82
CA SER A 313 7.03 -17.94 1.67
C SER A 313 5.86 -18.69 1.05
N ILE A 314 5.13 -18.05 0.14
CA ILE A 314 4.03 -18.62 -0.66
C ILE A 314 4.55 -18.80 -2.09
N ASN A 315 4.18 -19.91 -2.73
CA ASN A 315 4.54 -20.14 -4.15
C ASN A 315 4.03 -18.97 -5.00
N PRO A 316 4.91 -18.18 -5.63
CA PRO A 316 4.50 -17.00 -6.39
C PRO A 316 3.98 -17.35 -7.80
N VAL A 317 4.01 -18.63 -8.18
CA VAL A 317 3.56 -19.13 -9.49
C VAL A 317 2.10 -19.58 -9.41
N CYS A 318 1.27 -18.95 -10.24
CA CYS A 318 0.00 -19.43 -10.78
C CYS A 318 0.16 -20.09 -12.17
#